data_AF-A0A699YEG4-F1
#
_entry.id   AF-A0A699YEG4-F1
#
_cell.length_a   1.000
_cell.length_b   1.000
_cell.length_c   1.000
_cell.angle_alpha   90.00
_cell.angle_beta   90.00
_cell.angle_gamma   90.00
#
_symmetry.space_group_name_H-M   'P 1'
#
loop_
_entity.id
_entity.type
_entity.pdbx_description
1 polymer ?
#
loop_
_entity_poly.entity_id
_entity_poly.type
_entity_poly.pdbx_seq_one_letter_code
_entity_poly.pdbx_strand_id
1 'polypeptide(L)'
;VPLNEYEFPTHKVANVQAQLERLVEKNFYLHTSARDAYRAYLLAYNSHALKEIFNVHRLDLAAVAKSFGFAVPPRVSLSLESKSSHTRKAAKLIAAVGAKAGRMKQGSGHSFSAANPGGKRAAGDSRQFARI
;
A
#
# COMPACT_ATOMS: atom_id res chain seq x y z
N VAL A 1 26.60 -12.60 12.62
CA VAL A 1 27.33 -11.35 12.92
C VAL A 1 26.80 -10.82 14.24
N PRO A 2 27.63 -10.69 15.29
CA PRO A 2 27.18 -10.12 16.57
C PRO A 2 26.89 -8.62 16.40
N LEU A 3 25.77 -8.15 16.94
CA LEU A 3 25.42 -6.71 16.98
C LEU A 3 25.93 -6.10 18.28
N ASN A 4 26.50 -4.90 18.16
CA ASN A 4 26.78 -4.04 19.31
C ASN A 4 25.71 -2.95 19.39
N GLU A 5 25.27 -2.64 20.60
CA GLU A 5 24.35 -1.54 20.84
C GLU A 5 25.06 -0.20 20.68
N TYR A 6 24.37 0.75 20.07
CA TYR A 6 24.84 2.12 19.93
C TYR A 6 23.98 3.03 20.81
N GLU A 7 24.58 3.60 21.84
CA GLU A 7 23.92 4.56 22.71
C GLU A 7 24.21 5.99 22.23
N PHE A 8 23.17 6.72 21.85
CA PHE A 8 23.30 8.11 21.44
C PHE A 8 23.12 9.05 22.65
N PRO A 9 24.10 9.94 22.95
CA PRO A 9 23.98 10.88 24.05
C PRO A 9 22.88 11.92 23.81
N THR A 10 21.79 11.80 24.56
CA THR A 10 20.61 12.70 24.45
C THR A 10 20.93 14.16 24.73
N HIS A 11 21.93 14.45 25.58
CA HIS A 11 22.37 15.81 25.89
C HIS A 11 22.98 16.56 24.69
N LYS A 12 23.36 15.86 23.62
CA LYS A 12 23.87 16.47 22.39
C LYS A 12 22.77 16.75 21.35
N VAL A 13 21.54 16.32 21.61
CA VAL A 13 20.41 16.56 20.70
C VAL A 13 19.78 17.91 21.01
N ALA A 14 20.03 18.89 20.13
CA ALA A 14 19.36 20.17 20.21
C ALA A 14 17.87 20.04 19.82
N ASN A 15 16.97 20.66 20.58
CA ASN A 15 15.55 20.71 20.25
C ASN A 15 15.27 21.76 19.16
N VAL A 16 15.51 21.39 17.90
CA VAL A 16 15.37 22.28 16.73
C VAL A 16 14.06 22.11 15.97
N GLN A 17 13.17 21.23 16.44
CA GLN A 17 11.97 20.83 15.70
C GLN A 17 11.09 22.03 15.32
N ALA A 18 10.73 22.87 16.29
CA ALA A 18 9.87 24.04 16.07
C ALA A 18 10.52 25.09 15.14
N GLN A 19 11.85 25.15 15.10
CA GLN A 19 12.58 26.08 14.23
C GLN A 19 12.55 25.59 12.79
N LEU A 20 12.75 24.28 12.57
CA LEU A 20 12.67 23.66 11.25
C LEU A 20 11.25 23.73 10.68
N GLU A 21 10.23 23.43 11.48
CA GLU A 21 8.83 23.53 11.06
C GLU A 21 8.49 24.95 10.58
N ARG A 22 8.87 25.97 11.36
CA ARG A 22 8.67 27.38 10.98
C ARG A 22 9.44 27.79 9.72
N LEU A 23 10.65 27.26 9.53
CA LEU A 23 11.48 27.57 8.36
C LEU A 23 10.86 26.99 7.09
N VAL A 24 10.43 25.73 7.15
CA VAL A 24 9.80 25.02 6.05
C VAL A 24 8.44 25.65 5.72
N GLU A 25 7.65 26.02 6.72
CA GLU A 25 6.34 26.67 6.52
C GLU A 25 6.45 28.04 5.83
N LYS A 26 7.43 28.87 6.24
CA LYS A 26 7.58 30.24 5.70
C LYS A 26 8.21 30.29 4.32
N ASN A 27 9.10 29.34 3.99
CA ASN A 27 9.83 29.35 2.73
C ASN A 27 9.12 28.48 1.69
N PHE A 28 8.56 29.12 0.67
CA PHE A 28 7.84 28.44 -0.42
C PHE A 28 8.66 27.32 -1.11
N TYR A 29 9.94 27.55 -1.37
CA TYR A 29 10.79 26.56 -2.06
C TYR A 29 11.09 25.37 -1.16
N LEU A 30 11.36 25.60 0.13
CA LEU A 30 11.57 24.52 1.09
C LEU A 30 10.29 23.73 1.33
N HIS A 31 9.15 24.42 1.47
CA HIS A 31 7.85 23.78 1.61
C HIS A 31 7.53 22.85 0.42
N THR A 32 7.76 23.35 -0.80
CA THR A 32 7.50 22.59 -2.03
C THR A 32 8.45 21.40 -2.16
N SER A 33 9.74 21.62 -1.93
CA SER A 33 10.76 20.56 -1.96
C SER A 33 10.50 19.48 -0.90
N ALA A 34 10.15 19.88 0.32
CA ALA A 34 9.81 18.95 1.40
C ALA A 34 8.57 18.11 1.06
N ARG A 35 7.59 18.69 0.35
CA ARG A 35 6.37 17.96 -0.06
C ARG A 35 6.71 16.91 -1.11
N ASP A 36 7.58 17.25 -2.06
CA ASP A 36 8.05 16.32 -3.08
C ASP A 36 8.92 15.21 -2.46
N ALA A 37 9.78 15.55 -1.50
CA ALA A 37 10.58 14.57 -0.75
C ALA A 37 9.70 13.61 0.05
N TYR A 38 8.67 14.12 0.74
CA TYR A 38 7.68 13.30 1.44
C TYR A 38 6.97 12.32 0.49
N ARG A 39 6.58 12.80 -0.71
CA ARG A 39 5.99 11.95 -1.74
C ARG A 39 6.95 10.86 -2.21
N ALA A 40 8.19 11.23 -2.51
CA ALA A 40 9.22 10.31 -2.99
C ALA A 40 9.55 9.22 -1.96
N TYR A 41 9.60 9.59 -0.67
CA TYR A 41 9.80 8.65 0.43
C TYR A 41 8.71 7.57 0.51
N LEU A 42 7.44 7.99 0.42
CA LEU A 42 6.30 7.06 0.44
C LEU A 42 6.28 6.16 -0.80
N LEU A 43 6.65 6.70 -1.97
CA LEU A 43 6.77 5.93 -3.20
C LEU A 43 7.91 4.90 -3.12
N ALA A 44 9.05 5.25 -2.51
CA ALA A 44 10.17 4.33 -2.30
C ALA A 44 9.78 3.16 -1.39
N TYR A 45 9.07 3.45 -0.30
CA TYR A 45 8.46 2.41 0.55
C TYR A 45 7.49 1.52 -0.25
N ASN A 46 6.72 2.12 -1.15
CA ASN A 46 5.78 1.37 -1.99
C ASN A 46 6.46 0.57 -3.12
N SER A 47 7.63 0.97 -3.63
CA SER A 47 8.34 0.21 -4.67
C SER A 47 9.23 -0.89 -4.10
N HIS A 48 9.58 -0.82 -2.80
CA HIS A 48 10.53 -1.76 -2.23
C HIS A 48 9.99 -3.20 -2.14
N ALA A 49 10.84 -4.21 -2.37
CA ALA A 49 10.42 -5.60 -2.50
C ALA A 49 9.96 -6.24 -1.18
N LEU A 50 10.60 -5.91 -0.05
CA LEU A 50 10.35 -6.51 1.25
C LEU A 50 9.18 -5.83 1.97
N LYS A 51 7.94 -6.23 1.65
CA LYS A 51 6.72 -5.63 2.21
C LYS A 51 6.46 -5.91 3.68
N GLU A 52 7.15 -6.90 4.27
CA GLU A 52 7.06 -7.17 5.70
C GLU A 52 7.71 -6.07 6.54
N ILE A 53 8.82 -5.50 6.04
CA ILE A 53 9.57 -4.45 6.71
C ILE A 53 9.13 -3.07 6.18
N PHE A 54 9.02 -2.95 4.85
CA PHE A 54 8.73 -1.67 4.18
C PHE A 54 7.27 -1.60 3.73
N ASN A 55 6.38 -1.38 4.70
CA ASN A 55 4.94 -1.31 4.49
C ASN A 55 4.37 0.10 4.68
N VAL A 56 3.94 0.74 3.60
CA VAL A 56 3.29 2.08 3.62
C VAL A 56 2.02 2.08 4.49
N HIS A 57 1.31 0.96 4.60
CA HIS A 57 0.07 0.90 5.38
C HIS A 57 0.28 0.79 6.89
N ARG A 58 1.46 0.36 7.33
CA ARG A 58 1.83 0.31 8.75
C ARG A 58 2.65 1.53 9.18
N LEU A 59 3.04 2.37 8.23
CA LEU A 59 3.85 3.55 8.46
C LEU A 59 3.00 4.67 9.09
N ASP A 60 3.50 5.28 10.16
CA ASP A 60 2.88 6.47 10.74
C ASP A 60 3.19 7.70 9.88
N LEU A 61 2.20 8.09 9.07
CA LEU A 61 2.30 9.24 8.17
C LEU A 61 2.46 10.56 8.91
N ALA A 62 1.95 10.69 10.14
CA ALA A 62 2.07 11.91 10.92
C ALA A 62 3.51 12.10 11.44
N ALA A 63 4.10 11.04 11.99
CA ALA A 63 5.50 11.06 12.41
C ALA A 63 6.46 11.31 11.24
N VAL A 64 6.18 10.68 10.09
CA VAL A 64 6.99 10.91 8.88
C VAL A 64 6.83 12.36 8.40
N ALA A 65 5.61 12.91 8.34
CA ALA A 65 5.42 14.32 7.98
C ALA A 65 6.21 15.28 8.89
N LYS A 66 6.25 14.99 10.18
CA LYS A 66 7.02 15.77 11.16
C LYS A 66 8.53 15.74 10.90
N SER A 67 9.07 14.63 10.42
CA SER A 67 10.49 14.53 10.02
C SER A 67 10.85 15.38 8.80
N PHE A 68 9.87 15.67 7.93
CA PHE A 68 10.02 16.59 6.80
C PHE A 68 9.74 18.06 7.15
N GLY A 69 9.48 18.36 8.44
CA GLY A 69 9.19 19.71 8.91
C GLY A 69 7.74 20.15 8.71
N PHE A 70 6.81 19.21 8.48
CA PHE A 70 5.39 19.53 8.40
C PHE A 70 4.70 19.30 9.75
N ALA A 71 4.01 20.32 10.25
CA ALA A 71 3.13 20.18 11.42
C ALA A 71 1.87 19.37 11.11
N VAL A 72 1.34 19.51 9.88
CA VAL A 72 0.17 18.79 9.37
C VAL A 72 0.58 17.97 8.16
N PRO A 73 0.26 16.66 8.08
CA PRO A 73 0.66 15.83 6.97
C PRO A 73 0.08 16.34 5.65
N PRO A 74 0.91 16.65 4.64
CA PRO A 74 0.44 17.18 3.37
C PRO A 74 -0.30 16.10 2.59
N ARG A 75 -1.36 16.49 1.89
CA ARG A 75 -2.08 15.58 0.99
C ARG A 75 -1.25 15.35 -0.28
N VAL A 76 -0.86 14.10 -0.50
CA VAL A 76 -0.11 13.65 -1.67
C VAL A 76 -0.83 12.50 -2.35
N SER A 77 -0.83 12.52 -3.68
CA SER A 77 -1.37 11.43 -4.49
C SER A 77 -0.33 10.31 -4.57
N LEU A 78 -0.68 9.17 -3.98
CA LEU A 78 0.11 7.95 -4.04
C LEU A 78 -0.56 6.99 -5.02
N SER A 79 0.11 6.69 -6.13
CA SER A 79 -0.29 5.56 -6.97
C SER A 79 0.18 4.29 -6.27
N LEU A 80 -0.62 3.80 -5.32
CA LEU A 80 -0.31 2.59 -4.58
C LEU A 80 -0.75 1.37 -5.40
N GLU A 81 0.08 0.97 -6.36
CA GLU A 81 -0.11 -0.29 -7.11
C GLU A 81 0.18 -1.47 -6.17
N SER A 82 -0.79 -1.76 -5.31
CA SER A 82 -0.66 -2.71 -4.23
C SER A 82 -1.19 -4.06 -4.70
N LYS A 83 -0.28 -4.98 -5.09
CA LYS A 83 -0.59 -6.42 -5.24
C LYS A 83 -1.19 -7.01 -3.94
N SER A 84 -0.97 -6.38 -2.78
CA SER A 84 -1.59 -6.68 -1.49
C SER A 84 -3.01 -6.12 -1.30
N SER A 85 -3.60 -5.45 -2.30
CA SER A 85 -5.00 -5.01 -2.23
C SER A 85 -5.95 -6.18 -2.48
N HIS A 86 -5.49 -7.19 -3.22
CA HIS A 86 -6.23 -8.43 -3.46
C HIS A 86 -6.42 -9.25 -2.19
N THR A 87 -5.46 -9.23 -1.25
CA THR A 87 -5.60 -9.94 0.03
C THR A 87 -6.57 -9.24 0.97
N ARG A 88 -6.57 -7.90 1.03
CA ARG A 88 -7.58 -7.14 1.83
C ARG A 88 -8.99 -7.23 1.25
N LYS A 89 -9.17 -7.19 -0.08
CA LYS A 89 -10.48 -7.43 -0.70
C LYS A 89 -10.97 -8.86 -0.45
N ALA A 90 -10.10 -9.86 -0.52
CA ALA A 90 -10.45 -11.24 -0.20
C ALA A 90 -10.83 -11.41 1.29
N ALA A 91 -10.05 -10.86 2.21
CA ALA A 91 -10.34 -10.93 3.65
C ALA A 91 -11.63 -10.20 4.04
N LYS A 92 -11.90 -9.02 3.46
CA LYS A 92 -13.14 -8.27 3.72
C LYS A 92 -14.39 -8.96 3.15
N LEU A 93 -14.27 -9.64 2.00
CA LEU A 93 -15.34 -10.49 1.45
C LEU A 93 -15.58 -11.73 2.30
N ILE A 94 -14.52 -12.38 2.79
CA ILE A 94 -14.63 -13.55 3.68
C ILE A 94 -15.28 -13.17 5.02
N ALA A 95 -14.91 -12.01 5.58
CA ALA A 95 -15.50 -11.50 6.82
C ALA A 95 -16.96 -11.05 6.64
N ALA A 96 -17.32 -10.47 5.48
CA ALA A 96 -18.68 -10.03 5.20
C ALA A 96 -19.64 -11.18 4.84
N VAL A 97 -19.14 -12.30 4.33
CA VAL A 97 -19.99 -13.39 3.80
C VAL A 97 -19.90 -14.68 4.63
N GLY A 98 -19.19 -14.69 5.76
CA GLY A 98 -19.21 -15.80 6.72
C GLY A 98 -18.85 -17.16 6.09
N ALA A 99 -17.56 -17.45 5.92
CA ALA A 99 -16.96 -18.78 5.69
C ALA A 99 -17.54 -19.73 4.60
N LYS A 100 -18.59 -19.36 3.85
CA LYS A 100 -19.27 -20.26 2.88
C LYS A 100 -19.59 -19.65 1.51
N ALA A 101 -18.99 -18.53 1.12
CA ALA A 101 -18.97 -18.14 -0.28
C ALA A 101 -17.70 -18.66 -0.96
N GLY A 102 -17.77 -19.89 -1.47
CA GLY A 102 -16.86 -20.34 -2.51
C GLY A 102 -16.84 -19.28 -3.61
N ARG A 103 -15.65 -18.77 -3.94
CA ARG A 103 -15.47 -17.79 -5.01
C ARG A 103 -16.03 -18.40 -6.29
N MET A 104 -17.24 -18.00 -6.66
CA MET A 104 -17.79 -18.25 -7.99
C MET A 104 -17.02 -17.34 -8.94
N LYS A 105 -15.79 -17.75 -9.25
CA LYS A 105 -15.04 -17.26 -10.40
C LYS A 105 -16.01 -17.39 -11.56
N GLN A 106 -16.38 -16.28 -12.19
CA GLN A 106 -17.09 -16.32 -13.47
C GLN A 106 -16.14 -16.97 -14.47
N GLY A 107 -16.07 -18.30 -14.43
CA GLY A 107 -15.39 -19.10 -15.42
C GLY A 107 -16.20 -18.98 -16.70
N SER A 108 -15.49 -18.92 -17.83
CA SER A 108 -16.12 -19.27 -19.09
C SER A 108 -16.78 -20.64 -18.89
N GLY A 109 -18.04 -20.84 -19.33
CA GLY A 109 -18.81 -22.08 -19.05
C GLY A 109 -18.17 -23.39 -19.55
N HIS A 110 -16.92 -23.33 -20.01
CA HIS A 110 -16.06 -24.42 -20.40
C HIS A 110 -15.37 -25.02 -19.17
N SER A 111 -15.91 -26.13 -18.66
CA SER A 111 -15.26 -26.93 -17.63
C SER A 111 -14.32 -27.94 -18.28
N PHE A 112 -13.04 -27.60 -18.39
CA PHE A 112 -12.02 -28.54 -18.83
C PHE A 112 -11.76 -29.55 -17.70
N SER A 113 -11.95 -30.84 -17.97
CA SER A 113 -11.65 -31.93 -17.04
C SER A 113 -11.10 -33.13 -17.82
N ALA A 114 -10.53 -34.12 -17.13
CA ALA A 114 -10.03 -35.32 -17.79
C ALA A 114 -11.13 -36.06 -18.59
N ALA A 115 -12.38 -35.98 -18.14
CA ALA A 115 -13.55 -36.54 -18.83
C ALA A 115 -14.17 -35.59 -19.88
N ASN A 116 -13.79 -34.31 -19.89
CA ASN A 116 -14.21 -33.31 -20.89
C ASN A 116 -13.00 -32.47 -21.35
N PRO A 117 -12.06 -33.06 -22.13
CA PRO A 117 -10.84 -32.37 -22.56
C PRO A 117 -11.13 -31.18 -23.46
N GLY A 118 -12.25 -31.22 -24.21
CA GLY A 118 -12.68 -30.15 -25.10
C GLY A 118 -13.43 -29.01 -24.40
N GLY A 119 -13.62 -29.09 -23.07
CA GLY A 119 -14.30 -28.05 -22.30
C GLY A 119 -15.69 -27.71 -22.84
N LYS A 120 -16.46 -28.71 -23.30
CA LYS A 120 -17.82 -28.48 -23.79
C LYS A 120 -18.70 -27.96 -22.64
N ARG A 121 -19.58 -27.00 -22.95
CA ARG A 121 -20.52 -26.43 -21.97
C ARG A 121 -21.61 -27.44 -21.65
N ALA A 122 -22.20 -27.35 -20.46
CA ALA A 122 -23.36 -28.14 -20.09
C ALA A 122 -24.56 -27.74 -20.95
N ALA A 123 -25.42 -28.70 -21.34
CA ALA A 123 -26.55 -28.47 -22.24
C ALA A 123 -27.59 -27.47 -21.70
N GLY A 124 -27.63 -27.23 -20.40
CA GLY A 124 -28.51 -26.24 -19.76
C GLY A 124 -27.88 -24.84 -19.59
N ASP A 125 -26.66 -24.61 -20.10
CA ASP A 125 -25.97 -23.32 -19.94
C ASP A 125 -26.46 -22.29 -20.98
N SER A 126 -27.45 -21.47 -20.58
CA SER A 126 -28.07 -20.43 -21.42
C SER A 126 -27.29 -19.10 -21.49
N ARG A 127 -26.08 -19.06 -20.92
CA ARG A 127 -25.26 -17.83 -20.86
C ARG A 127 -24.65 -17.49 -22.22
N GLN A 128 -25.08 -16.37 -22.79
CA GLN A 128 -24.52 -15.80 -24.01
C GLN A 128 -23.42 -14.77 -23.66
N PHE A 129 -22.25 -14.89 -24.29
CA PHE A 129 -21.16 -13.93 -24.12
C PHE A 129 -20.82 -13.35 -25.49
N ALA A 130 -21.00 -12.04 -25.67
CA ALA A 130 -20.52 -11.32 -26.84
C ALA A 130 -19.03 -11.00 -26.68
N ARG A 131 -18.25 -11.16 -27.75
CA ARG A 131 -16.89 -10.62 -27.83
C ARG A 131 -17.02 -9.17 -28.29
N ILE A 132 -16.56 -8.24 -27.46
CA ILE A 132 -16.29 -6.85 -27.86
C ILE A 132 -14.87 -6.82 -28.42
#